data_AF-A0A6C0E3Q7-F1
#
_entry.id   AF-A0A6C0E3Q7-F1
#
_cell.length_a   1.000
_cell.length_b   1.000
_cell.length_c   1.000
_cell.angle_alpha   90.00
_cell.angle_beta   90.00
_cell.angle_gamma   90.00
#
_symmetry.space_group_name_H-M   'P 1'
#
loop_
_entity.id
_entity.type
_entity.pdbx_description
1 polymer ?
#
loop_
_entity_poly.entity_id
_entity_poly.type
_entity_poly.pdbx_seq_one_letter_code
_entity_poly.pdbx_strand_id
1 'polypeptide(L)'
;MGGKILLLLNMCLKPTNINSLRDETIRNKQYIDGINSVFKYKDILNKYGVDICLSDNTINDVSSIPHEIMTIIPSDVKIITKNANTYGSINKGSGLLETWGFCMDIIKQYDWVIHFETRQILENFDFVINFLESNRNLFTLGDSVHFNTGLFCIDSSLLLKYIRETPPMSLRVSIENHIFDFVKRNGIYYDTADKMGLLWHDTALSTWVHW
;
A
#
# COMPACT_ATOMS: atom_id res chain seq x y z
N MET A 1 -10.83 -22.65 5.21
CA MET A 1 -9.46 -22.67 4.66
C MET A 1 -9.34 -21.42 3.83
N GLY A 2 -8.53 -20.45 4.26
CA GLY A 2 -8.39 -19.14 3.61
C GLY A 2 -7.59 -19.24 2.30
N GLY A 3 -7.86 -18.33 1.38
CA GLY A 3 -7.11 -18.23 0.11
C GLY A 3 -5.67 -17.77 0.31
N LYS A 4 -4.87 -17.75 -0.76
CA LYS A 4 -3.51 -17.21 -0.75
C LYS A 4 -3.54 -15.69 -0.58
N ILE A 5 -2.69 -15.16 0.29
CA ILE A 5 -2.69 -13.75 0.68
C ILE A 5 -1.33 -13.11 0.35
N LEU A 6 -1.37 -11.97 -0.34
CA LEU A 6 -0.21 -11.14 -0.60
C LEU A 6 -0.27 -9.86 0.25
N LEU A 7 0.75 -9.60 1.06
CA LEU A 7 1.00 -8.28 1.63
C LEU A 7 1.87 -7.47 0.67
N LEU A 8 1.29 -6.46 0.04
CA LEU A 8 1.95 -5.56 -0.90
C LEU A 8 2.38 -4.27 -0.19
N LEU A 9 3.68 -4.18 0.10
CA LEU A 9 4.35 -3.04 0.70
C LEU A 9 4.80 -2.07 -0.41
N ASN A 10 4.08 -0.97 -0.61
CA ASN A 10 4.38 -0.04 -1.71
C ASN A 10 5.33 1.05 -1.25
N MET A 11 6.45 1.21 -1.96
CA MET A 11 7.42 2.27 -1.81
C MET A 11 7.41 3.22 -3.02
N CYS A 12 8.07 4.37 -2.83
CA CYS A 12 8.24 5.41 -3.83
C CYS A 12 9.52 6.19 -3.49
N LEU A 13 10.67 5.51 -3.46
CA LEU A 13 11.92 6.02 -2.91
C LEU A 13 12.33 7.38 -3.49
N LYS A 14 12.21 7.56 -4.80
CA LYS A 14 12.50 8.85 -5.44
C LYS A 14 11.24 9.69 -5.60
N PRO A 15 11.14 10.86 -4.92
CA PRO A 15 9.99 11.73 -5.11
C PRO A 15 9.92 12.24 -6.55
N THR A 16 8.75 12.16 -7.16
CA THR A 16 8.53 12.61 -8.54
C THR A 16 7.96 14.03 -8.66
N ASN A 17 7.68 14.68 -7.53
CA ASN A 17 7.26 16.08 -7.46
C ASN A 17 8.37 16.92 -6.82
N ILE A 18 8.76 18.02 -7.48
CA ILE A 18 9.83 18.92 -7.03
C ILE A 18 9.54 19.54 -5.65
N ASN A 19 8.28 19.76 -5.31
CA ASN A 19 7.84 20.26 -3.99
C ASN A 19 7.86 19.16 -2.91
N SER A 20 8.04 17.91 -3.32
CA SER A 20 8.20 16.74 -2.44
C SER A 20 9.67 16.33 -2.27
N LEU A 21 10.62 17.13 -2.80
CA LEU A 21 12.04 17.04 -2.48
C LEU A 21 12.25 17.43 -1.02
N ARG A 22 11.92 16.51 -0.12
CA ARG A 22 12.28 16.57 1.28
C ARG A 22 13.67 15.97 1.46
N ASP A 23 14.26 16.26 2.61
CA ASP A 23 15.45 15.58 3.11
C ASP A 23 15.31 14.06 2.93
N GLU A 24 16.18 13.50 2.08
CA GLU A 24 16.24 12.07 1.76
C GLU A 24 16.40 11.23 3.03
N THR A 25 17.09 11.77 4.05
CA THR A 25 17.27 11.15 5.36
C THR A 25 15.94 10.94 6.07
N ILE A 26 15.07 11.96 6.09
CA ILE A 26 13.76 11.88 6.73
C ILE A 26 12.88 10.88 5.96
N ARG A 27 12.94 10.89 4.63
CA ARG A 27 12.18 9.97 3.78
C ARG A 27 12.60 8.52 4.01
N ASN A 28 13.90 8.23 4.00
CA ASN A 28 14.42 6.89 4.26
C ASN A 28 14.06 6.43 5.68
N LYS A 29 14.16 7.32 6.67
CA LYS A 29 13.72 7.02 8.03
C LYS A 29 12.25 6.61 8.09
N GLN A 30 11.36 7.31 7.38
CA GLN A 30 9.93 6.93 7.34
C GLN A 30 9.72 5.53 6.74
N TYR A 31 10.44 5.19 5.67
CA TYR A 31 10.38 3.83 5.11
C TYR A 31 10.93 2.78 6.08
N ILE A 32 12.06 3.06 6.75
CA ILE A 32 12.63 2.16 7.76
C ILE A 32 11.63 1.92 8.90
N ASP A 33 11.08 3.00 9.46
CA ASP A 33 10.16 2.94 10.59
C ASP A 33 8.86 2.18 10.20
N GLY A 34 8.33 2.44 9.00
CA GLY A 34 7.14 1.77 8.47
C GLY A 34 7.37 0.29 8.15
N ILE A 35 8.44 -0.07 7.45
CA ILE A 35 8.79 -1.47 7.15
C ILE A 35 9.02 -2.26 8.45
N ASN A 36 9.78 -1.71 9.39
CA ASN A 36 10.00 -2.35 10.69
C ASN A 36 8.69 -2.53 11.46
N SER A 37 7.75 -1.58 11.38
CA SER A 37 6.46 -1.70 12.05
C SER A 37 5.64 -2.90 11.56
N VAL A 38 5.74 -3.24 10.28
CA VAL A 38 5.12 -4.44 9.70
C VAL A 38 5.84 -5.71 10.18
N PHE A 39 7.17 -5.73 10.09
CA PHE A 39 7.94 -6.94 10.42
C PHE A 39 7.96 -7.32 11.90
N LYS A 40 7.55 -6.43 12.81
CA LYS A 40 7.19 -6.79 14.20
C LYS A 40 6.15 -7.91 14.28
N TYR A 41 5.31 -8.06 13.25
CA TYR A 41 4.24 -9.06 13.18
C TYR A 41 4.55 -10.21 12.21
N LYS A 42 5.83 -10.41 11.83
CA LYS A 42 6.23 -11.44 10.86
C LYS A 42 5.80 -12.85 11.28
N ASP A 43 5.85 -13.18 12.56
CA ASP A 43 5.42 -14.50 13.05
C ASP A 43 3.91 -14.74 12.84
N ILE A 44 3.09 -13.70 12.98
CA ILE A 44 1.66 -13.75 12.71
C ILE A 44 1.43 -13.92 11.21
N LEU A 45 2.10 -13.11 10.38
CA LEU A 45 2.02 -13.22 8.92
C LEU A 45 2.39 -14.63 8.45
N ASN A 46 3.48 -15.20 8.97
CA ASN A 46 3.92 -16.56 8.67
C ASN A 46 2.89 -17.62 9.11
N LYS A 47 2.30 -17.47 10.30
CA LYS A 47 1.24 -18.36 10.81
C LYS A 47 0.04 -18.44 9.87
N TYR A 48 -0.31 -17.32 9.23
CA TYR A 48 -1.42 -17.25 8.28
C TYR A 48 -0.99 -17.51 6.82
N GLY A 49 0.29 -17.81 6.57
CA GLY A 49 0.81 -18.06 5.21
C GLY A 49 0.73 -16.84 4.30
N VAL A 50 0.98 -15.64 4.84
CA VAL A 50 0.98 -14.39 4.06
C VAL A 50 2.34 -14.20 3.40
N ASP A 51 2.37 -14.19 2.08
CA ASP A 51 3.57 -13.81 1.32
C ASP A 51 3.72 -12.30 1.29
N ILE A 52 4.96 -11.80 1.33
CA ILE A 52 5.25 -10.37 1.38
C ILE A 52 5.99 -9.97 0.11
N CYS A 53 5.47 -8.94 -0.55
CA CYS A 53 6.14 -8.30 -1.67
C CYS A 53 6.31 -6.82 -1.40
N LEU A 54 7.54 -6.34 -1.57
CA LEU A 54 7.86 -4.93 -1.55
C LEU A 54 8.02 -4.44 -2.99
N SER A 55 7.39 -3.32 -3.32
CA SER A 55 7.36 -2.76 -4.66
C SER A 55 7.87 -1.32 -4.66
N ASP A 56 8.56 -0.90 -5.72
CA ASP A 56 8.90 0.50 -5.94
C ASP A 56 8.77 0.89 -7.41
N ASN A 57 8.05 1.98 -7.67
CA ASN A 57 7.73 2.45 -9.02
C ASN A 57 8.67 3.55 -9.55
N THR A 58 9.71 3.91 -8.79
CA THR A 58 10.58 5.07 -9.03
C THR A 58 12.04 4.74 -9.28
N ILE A 59 12.42 3.47 -9.11
CA ILE A 59 13.78 2.96 -9.34
C ILE A 59 13.76 1.78 -10.31
N ASN A 60 14.86 1.60 -11.05
CA ASN A 60 14.96 0.53 -12.06
C ASN A 60 15.34 -0.83 -11.47
N ASP A 61 16.12 -0.83 -10.39
CA ASP A 61 16.79 -2.01 -9.88
C ASP A 61 16.87 -2.01 -8.35
N VAL A 62 16.97 -3.22 -7.78
CA VAL A 62 17.09 -3.43 -6.33
C VAL A 62 18.35 -2.78 -5.76
N SER A 63 19.44 -2.68 -6.54
CA SER A 63 20.67 -2.00 -6.11
C SER A 63 20.52 -0.50 -5.88
N SER A 64 19.42 0.10 -6.37
CA SER A 64 19.06 1.50 -6.12
C SER A 64 18.32 1.71 -4.79
N ILE A 65 17.98 0.65 -4.07
CA ILE A 65 17.39 0.76 -2.72
C ILE A 65 18.52 1.13 -1.73
N PRO A 66 18.34 2.16 -0.89
CA PRO A 66 19.31 2.51 0.15
C PRO A 66 19.72 1.31 1.01
N HIS A 67 21.02 1.18 1.29
CA HIS A 67 21.58 0.04 2.04
C HIS A 67 20.89 -0.15 3.39
N GLU A 68 20.67 0.93 4.14
CA GLU A 68 19.90 0.96 5.38
C GLU A 68 18.50 0.33 5.27
N ILE A 69 17.77 0.56 4.18
CA ILE A 69 16.47 -0.06 3.94
C ILE A 69 16.65 -1.53 3.56
N MET A 70 17.64 -1.87 2.73
CA MET A 70 17.90 -3.26 2.36
C MET A 70 18.25 -4.14 3.56
N THR A 71 18.98 -3.62 4.54
CA THR A 71 19.40 -4.40 5.72
C THR A 71 18.26 -4.84 6.64
N ILE A 72 17.11 -4.18 6.57
CA ILE A 72 15.93 -4.52 7.40
C ILE A 72 14.94 -5.43 6.69
N ILE A 73 15.13 -5.71 5.39
CA ILE A 73 14.23 -6.54 4.60
C ILE A 73 14.67 -8.01 4.73
N PRO A 74 13.82 -8.92 5.26
CA PRO A 74 14.10 -10.34 5.31
C PRO A 74 14.32 -10.95 3.93
N SER A 75 15.19 -11.97 3.83
CA SER A 75 15.59 -12.59 2.56
C SER A 75 14.47 -13.33 1.82
N ASP A 76 13.41 -13.69 2.52
CA ASP A 76 12.21 -14.35 1.97
C ASP A 76 11.20 -13.35 1.38
N VAL A 77 11.42 -12.04 1.54
CA VAL A 77 10.56 -11.01 0.95
C VAL A 77 10.91 -10.81 -0.51
N LYS A 78 9.89 -10.87 -1.37
CA LYS A 78 10.05 -10.56 -2.79
C LYS A 78 10.15 -9.06 -3.00
N ILE A 79 11.11 -8.61 -3.81
CA ILE A 79 11.28 -7.20 -4.17
C ILE A 79 11.05 -7.04 -5.67
N ILE A 80 10.19 -6.09 -6.07
CA ILE A 80 9.93 -5.74 -7.47
C ILE A 80 10.15 -4.25 -7.66
N THR A 81 11.09 -3.89 -8.54
CA THR A 81 11.40 -2.50 -8.90
C THR A 81 11.14 -2.26 -10.38
N LYS A 82 10.53 -1.12 -10.69
CA LYS A 82 10.39 -0.65 -12.08
C LYS A 82 10.22 0.85 -12.08
N ASN A 83 11.02 1.60 -12.85
CA ASN A 83 10.80 3.03 -13.01
C ASN A 83 9.62 3.27 -13.98
N ALA A 84 8.41 3.21 -13.42
CA ALA A 84 7.14 3.28 -14.14
C ALA A 84 6.24 4.41 -13.64
N ASN A 85 6.77 5.36 -12.86
CA ASN A 85 6.00 6.45 -12.26
C ASN A 85 5.81 7.65 -13.21
N THR A 86 5.13 7.43 -14.34
CA THR A 86 4.90 8.45 -15.37
C THR A 86 3.91 9.50 -14.89
N TYR A 87 2.87 9.07 -14.17
CA TYR A 87 1.74 9.90 -13.78
C TYR A 87 1.73 10.30 -12.30
N GLY A 88 2.56 9.67 -11.45
CA GLY A 88 2.61 10.02 -10.03
C GLY A 88 3.07 11.44 -9.71
N SER A 89 3.83 12.07 -10.61
CA SER A 89 4.21 13.50 -10.49
C SER A 89 3.01 14.43 -10.63
N ILE A 90 1.99 13.99 -11.38
CA ILE A 90 0.74 14.72 -11.65
C ILE A 90 -0.29 14.42 -10.56
N ASN A 91 -0.46 13.13 -10.23
CA ASN A 91 -1.42 12.66 -9.24
C ASN A 91 -0.87 11.43 -8.50
N LYS A 92 -0.73 11.52 -7.17
CA LYS A 92 -0.19 10.43 -6.34
C LYS A 92 -0.96 9.11 -6.50
N GLY A 93 -2.28 9.19 -6.64
CA GLY A 93 -3.16 8.05 -6.91
C GLY A 93 -2.85 7.37 -8.24
N SER A 94 -2.46 8.13 -9.27
CA SER A 94 -1.99 7.55 -10.53
C SER A 94 -0.65 6.84 -10.38
N GLY A 95 0.26 7.41 -9.58
CA GLY A 95 1.51 6.72 -9.25
C GLY A 95 1.26 5.38 -8.55
N LEU A 96 0.30 5.35 -7.62
CA LEU A 96 -0.11 4.11 -6.96
C LEU A 96 -0.76 3.10 -7.93
N LEU A 97 -1.61 3.58 -8.84
CA LEU A 97 -2.21 2.76 -9.89
C LEU A 97 -1.14 2.17 -10.83
N GLU A 98 -0.12 2.93 -11.19
CA GLU A 98 1.05 2.44 -11.96
C GLU A 98 1.79 1.36 -11.17
N THR A 99 1.95 1.54 -9.85
CA THR A 99 2.55 0.53 -8.97
C THR A 99 1.79 -0.79 -9.01
N TRP A 100 0.48 -0.72 -8.82
CA TRP A 100 -0.37 -1.90 -8.90
C TRP A 100 -0.36 -2.52 -10.30
N GLY A 101 -0.34 -1.69 -11.35
CA GLY A 101 -0.26 -2.09 -12.76
C GLY A 101 0.96 -2.97 -13.06
N PHE A 102 2.16 -2.59 -12.61
CA PHE A 102 3.33 -3.47 -12.84
C PHE A 102 3.36 -4.66 -11.87
N CYS A 103 2.70 -4.58 -10.72
CA CYS A 103 2.54 -5.70 -9.80
C CYS A 103 1.46 -6.70 -10.22
N MET A 104 0.72 -6.48 -11.31
CA MET A 104 -0.39 -7.37 -11.72
C MET A 104 0.03 -8.84 -11.85
N ASP A 105 1.25 -9.11 -12.32
CA ASP A 105 1.76 -10.48 -12.50
C ASP A 105 1.99 -11.22 -11.19
N ILE A 106 2.31 -10.52 -10.11
CA ILE A 106 2.37 -11.13 -8.79
C ILE A 106 0.97 -11.20 -8.16
N ILE A 107 0.18 -10.12 -8.25
CA ILE A 107 -1.16 -10.04 -7.66
C ILE A 107 -2.06 -11.18 -8.16
N LYS A 108 -2.01 -11.53 -9.46
CA LYS A 108 -2.83 -12.61 -10.06
C LYS A 108 -2.57 -14.01 -9.49
N GLN A 109 -1.53 -14.20 -8.68
CA GLN A 109 -1.18 -15.48 -8.07
C GLN A 109 -1.84 -15.70 -6.70
N TYR A 110 -2.56 -14.68 -6.21
CA TYR A 110 -3.16 -14.64 -4.88
C TYR A 110 -4.66 -14.43 -4.99
N ASP A 111 -5.38 -14.85 -3.93
CA ASP A 111 -6.81 -14.62 -3.80
C ASP A 111 -7.06 -13.25 -3.18
N TRP A 112 -6.20 -12.83 -2.24
CA TRP A 112 -6.33 -11.57 -1.52
C TRP A 112 -5.06 -10.72 -1.52
N VAL A 113 -5.23 -9.41 -1.51
CA VAL A 113 -4.15 -8.44 -1.31
C VAL A 113 -4.42 -7.62 -0.05
N ILE A 114 -3.42 -7.55 0.82
CA ILE A 114 -3.30 -6.53 1.86
C ILE A 114 -2.40 -5.43 1.27
N HIS A 115 -2.95 -4.24 1.07
CA HIS A 115 -2.18 -3.07 0.64
C HIS A 115 -1.65 -2.33 1.87
N PHE A 116 -0.38 -1.90 1.84
CA PHE A 116 0.16 -0.99 2.85
C PHE A 116 1.08 0.08 2.25
N GLU A 117 0.87 1.35 2.63
CA GLU A 117 1.77 2.45 2.30
C GLU A 117 2.93 2.52 3.31
N THR A 118 4.13 2.14 2.87
CA THR A 118 5.30 1.93 3.75
C THR A 118 5.87 3.18 4.42
N ARG A 119 5.37 4.38 4.11
CA ARG A 119 5.72 5.62 4.85
C ARG A 119 4.87 5.84 6.10
N GLN A 120 3.87 4.98 6.32
CA GLN A 120 3.04 4.97 7.52
C GLN A 120 3.61 3.97 8.53
N ILE A 121 3.30 4.16 9.80
CA ILE A 121 3.73 3.25 10.88
C ILE A 121 2.50 2.47 11.35
N LEU A 122 2.59 1.14 11.31
CA LEU A 122 1.58 0.24 11.85
C LEU A 122 1.70 0.21 13.39
N GLU A 123 0.77 0.85 14.09
CA GLU A 123 0.78 0.92 15.57
C GLU A 123 0.30 -0.39 16.19
N ASN A 124 -0.76 -0.96 15.63
CA ASN A 124 -1.33 -2.23 16.04
C ASN A 124 -1.71 -3.06 14.82
N PHE A 125 -1.87 -4.37 15.02
CA PHE A 125 -2.17 -5.32 13.96
C PHE A 125 -3.65 -5.69 13.87
N ASP A 126 -4.52 -5.01 14.63
CA ASP A 126 -5.92 -5.41 14.83
C ASP A 126 -6.70 -5.42 13.51
N PHE A 127 -6.48 -4.42 12.65
CA PHE A 127 -7.08 -4.37 11.31
C PHE A 127 -6.71 -5.60 10.48
N VAL A 128 -5.42 -5.95 10.47
CA VAL A 128 -4.91 -7.09 9.69
C VAL A 128 -5.38 -8.41 10.30
N ILE A 129 -5.34 -8.57 11.63
CA ILE A 129 -5.91 -9.75 12.31
C ILE A 129 -7.38 -9.95 11.94
N ASN A 130 -8.18 -8.88 12.00
CA ASN A 130 -9.59 -8.94 11.66
C ASN A 130 -9.83 -9.45 10.23
N PHE A 131 -8.97 -9.05 9.29
CA PHE A 131 -8.99 -9.59 7.94
C PHE A 131 -8.49 -11.05 7.87
N LEU A 132 -7.41 -11.39 8.57
CA LEU A 132 -6.81 -12.73 8.55
C LEU A 132 -7.74 -13.79 9.17
N GLU A 133 -8.56 -13.43 10.15
CA GLU A 133 -9.58 -14.30 10.74
C GLU A 133 -10.78 -14.52 9.83
N SER A 134 -11.10 -13.54 8.97
CA SER A 134 -12.20 -13.61 8.02
C SER A 134 -11.90 -12.80 6.76
N ASN A 135 -11.29 -13.44 5.77
CA ASN A 135 -10.88 -12.77 4.53
C ASN A 135 -12.10 -12.22 3.77
N ARG A 136 -12.07 -10.91 3.51
CA ARG A 136 -13.09 -10.16 2.78
C ARG A 136 -12.52 -8.83 2.31
N ASN A 137 -13.25 -8.14 1.44
CA ASN A 137 -12.94 -6.74 1.15
C ASN A 137 -13.15 -5.92 2.43
N LEU A 138 -12.06 -5.42 3.00
CA LEU A 138 -12.05 -4.70 4.27
C LEU A 138 -11.37 -3.36 4.07
N PHE A 139 -12.09 -2.29 4.41
CA PHE A 139 -11.61 -0.92 4.32
C PHE A 139 -11.84 -0.18 5.63
N THR A 140 -11.33 1.03 5.72
CA THR A 140 -11.81 2.04 6.67
C THR A 140 -12.37 3.22 5.87
N LEU A 141 -13.31 3.97 6.45
CA LEU A 141 -13.90 5.13 5.79
C LEU A 141 -13.30 6.43 6.33
N GLY A 142 -12.96 7.35 5.45
CA GLY A 142 -12.71 8.75 5.78
C GLY A 142 -13.99 9.55 5.61
N ASP A 143 -14.41 10.26 6.67
CA ASP A 143 -15.64 11.06 6.75
C ASP A 143 -16.90 10.39 6.16
N SER A 144 -16.96 9.05 6.15
CA SER A 144 -18.00 8.23 5.52
C SER A 144 -18.19 8.39 3.99
N VAL A 145 -17.28 9.08 3.29
CA VAL A 145 -17.45 9.43 1.87
C VAL A 145 -16.35 8.89 0.96
N HIS A 146 -15.28 8.32 1.53
CA HIS A 146 -14.23 7.65 0.77
C HIS A 146 -13.55 6.54 1.59
N PHE A 147 -12.79 5.67 0.93
CA PHE A 147 -11.91 4.73 1.65
C PHE A 147 -10.62 5.42 2.09
N ASN A 148 -10.00 4.96 3.17
CA ASN A 148 -8.60 5.32 3.44
C ASN A 148 -7.70 4.31 2.76
N THR A 149 -6.73 4.78 1.96
CA THR A 149 -5.89 3.88 1.16
C THR A 149 -4.53 3.58 1.78
N GLY A 150 -4.25 4.04 3.00
CA GLY A 150 -3.00 3.72 3.70
C GLY A 150 -2.86 2.23 4.02
N LEU A 151 -3.97 1.58 4.38
CA LEU A 151 -4.09 0.15 4.61
C LEU A 151 -5.50 -0.32 4.23
N PHE A 152 -5.59 -1.35 3.38
CA PHE A 152 -6.84 -2.02 3.08
C PHE A 152 -6.62 -3.46 2.63
N CYS A 153 -7.67 -4.27 2.66
CA CYS A 153 -7.66 -5.63 2.16
C CYS A 153 -8.71 -5.77 1.05
N ILE A 154 -8.31 -6.39 -0.07
CA ILE A 154 -9.16 -6.48 -1.25
C ILE A 154 -8.99 -7.83 -1.93
N ASP A 155 -10.07 -8.33 -2.52
CA ASP A 155 -10.02 -9.46 -3.44
C ASP A 155 -9.10 -9.13 -4.63
N SER A 156 -8.20 -10.04 -4.96
CA SER A 156 -7.20 -9.80 -6.00
C SER A 156 -7.84 -9.64 -7.37
N SER A 157 -8.92 -10.37 -7.67
CA SER A 157 -9.63 -10.24 -8.95
C SER A 157 -10.31 -8.88 -9.08
N LEU A 158 -10.86 -8.36 -7.99
CA LEU A 158 -11.45 -7.03 -7.90
C LEU A 158 -10.40 -5.92 -8.09
N LEU A 159 -9.24 -6.04 -7.41
CA LEU A 159 -8.13 -5.09 -7.60
C LEU A 159 -7.62 -5.11 -9.04
N LEU A 160 -7.46 -6.30 -9.63
CA LEU A 160 -7.05 -6.45 -11.03
C LEU A 160 -8.09 -5.91 -12.01
N LYS A 161 -9.38 -5.99 -11.70
CA LYS A 161 -10.45 -5.36 -12.49
C LYS A 161 -10.33 -3.84 -12.40
N TYR A 162 -10.18 -3.31 -11.18
CA TYR A 162 -10.00 -1.89 -10.92
C TYR A 162 -8.82 -1.31 -11.72
N ILE A 163 -7.66 -1.97 -11.66
CA ILE A 163 -6.45 -1.54 -12.38
C ILE A 163 -6.68 -1.47 -13.89
N ARG A 164 -7.39 -2.46 -14.46
CA ARG A 164 -7.63 -2.55 -15.92
C ARG A 164 -8.65 -1.52 -16.43
N GLU A 165 -9.64 -1.21 -15.63
CA GLU A 165 -10.74 -0.31 -16.01
C GLU A 165 -10.48 1.15 -15.64
N THR A 166 -9.45 1.43 -14.83
CA THR A 166 -9.13 2.77 -14.36
C THR A 166 -8.05 3.41 -15.23
N PRO A 167 -8.35 4.49 -15.96
CA PRO A 167 -7.32 5.28 -16.63
C PRO A 167 -6.49 6.09 -15.60
N PRO A 168 -5.34 6.66 -15.99
CA PRO A 168 -4.62 7.61 -15.15
C PRO A 168 -5.55 8.73 -14.65
N MET A 169 -5.43 9.08 -13.37
CA MET A 169 -6.30 10.04 -12.72
C MET A 169 -5.89 11.47 -13.02
N SER A 170 -6.88 12.34 -13.20
CA SER A 170 -6.63 13.79 -13.30
C SER A 170 -6.21 14.39 -11.95
N LEU A 171 -5.60 15.58 -11.97
CA LEU A 171 -5.03 16.26 -10.79
C LEU A 171 -5.92 16.33 -9.54
N ARG A 172 -7.25 16.38 -9.71
CA ARG A 172 -8.19 16.60 -8.60
C ARG A 172 -8.92 15.34 -8.13
N VAL A 173 -8.64 14.20 -8.74
CA VAL A 173 -9.28 12.94 -8.39
C VAL A 173 -8.45 12.25 -7.31
N SER A 174 -9.05 12.02 -6.13
CA SER A 174 -8.41 11.17 -5.12
C SER A 174 -8.60 9.70 -5.47
N ILE A 175 -7.54 8.91 -5.28
CA ILE A 175 -7.59 7.44 -5.36
C ILE A 175 -8.62 6.87 -4.39
N GLU A 176 -8.75 7.45 -3.20
CA GLU A 176 -9.67 7.08 -2.12
C GLU A 176 -11.13 7.15 -2.57
N ASN A 177 -11.51 8.29 -3.15
CA ASN A 177 -12.84 8.49 -3.74
C ASN A 177 -13.04 7.55 -4.94
N HIS A 178 -12.03 7.43 -5.80
CA HIS A 178 -12.17 6.68 -7.04
C HIS A 178 -12.32 5.16 -6.80
N ILE A 179 -11.60 4.58 -5.85
CA ILE A 179 -11.78 3.16 -5.50
C ILE A 179 -13.13 2.95 -4.79
N PHE A 180 -13.56 3.88 -3.95
CA PHE A 180 -14.85 3.85 -3.28
C PHE A 180 -16.00 3.85 -4.29
N ASP A 181 -16.00 4.80 -5.22
CA ASP A 181 -17.00 4.90 -6.29
C ASP A 181 -17.00 3.67 -7.19
N PHE A 182 -15.82 3.11 -7.48
CA PHE A 182 -15.72 1.87 -8.24
C PHE A 182 -16.39 0.70 -7.53
N VAL A 183 -16.10 0.49 -6.24
CA VAL A 183 -16.68 -0.57 -5.42
C VAL A 183 -18.21 -0.39 -5.33
N LYS A 184 -18.68 0.83 -5.02
CA LYS A 184 -20.11 1.15 -4.92
C LYS A 184 -20.87 0.94 -6.22
N ARG A 185 -20.38 1.52 -7.33
CA ARG A 185 -21.02 1.43 -8.65
C ARG A 185 -21.12 0.00 -9.19
N ASN A 186 -20.18 -0.86 -8.82
CA ASN A 186 -20.18 -2.27 -9.23
C ASN A 186 -20.96 -3.18 -8.27
N GLY A 187 -21.63 -2.64 -7.24
CA GLY A 187 -22.38 -3.43 -6.26
C GLY A 187 -21.52 -4.42 -5.48
N ILE A 188 -20.24 -4.10 -5.29
CA ILE A 188 -19.28 -4.97 -4.63
C ILE A 188 -19.51 -4.93 -3.12
N TYR A 189 -19.61 -6.10 -2.50
CA TYR A 189 -19.67 -6.22 -1.05
C TYR A 189 -18.33 -5.88 -0.41
N TYR A 190 -18.38 -5.09 0.66
CA TYR A 190 -17.25 -4.75 1.50
C TYR A 190 -17.69 -4.51 2.94
N ASP A 191 -16.78 -4.75 3.88
CA ASP A 191 -16.92 -4.40 5.27
C ASP A 191 -16.02 -3.21 5.62
N THR A 192 -16.34 -2.56 6.74
CA THR A 192 -15.56 -1.45 7.28
C THR A 192 -15.08 -1.77 8.69
N ALA A 193 -13.82 -1.42 8.97
CA ALA A 193 -13.30 -1.33 10.33
C ALA A 193 -13.30 0.14 10.78
N ASP A 194 -13.37 0.36 12.09
CA ASP A 194 -13.41 1.72 12.67
C ASP A 194 -12.09 2.48 12.51
N LYS A 195 -10.96 1.78 12.56
CA LYS A 195 -9.61 2.36 12.52
C LYS A 195 -8.65 1.47 11.74
N MET A 196 -7.66 2.07 11.10
CA MET A 196 -6.56 1.32 10.47
C MET A 196 -5.50 0.93 11.50
N GLY A 197 -5.33 1.74 12.55
CA GLY A 197 -4.29 1.52 13.56
C GLY A 197 -2.92 1.99 13.07
N LEU A 198 -2.88 3.16 12.42
CA LEU A 198 -1.69 3.69 11.77
C LEU A 198 -1.33 5.08 12.28
N LEU A 199 -0.04 5.38 12.29
CA LEU A 199 0.45 6.76 12.25
C LEU A 199 0.79 7.14 10.82
N TRP A 200 0.32 8.30 10.41
CA TRP A 200 0.80 8.95 9.19
C TRP A 200 1.55 10.23 9.53
N HIS A 201 2.51 10.60 8.69
CA HIS A 201 3.28 11.80 8.88
C HIS A 201 2.61 12.97 8.16
N ASP A 202 1.97 13.87 8.92
CA ASP A 202 1.44 15.11 8.38
C ASP A 202 2.58 16.00 7.89
N THR A 203 2.60 16.23 6.59
CA THR A 203 3.65 17.01 5.94
C THR A 203 3.58 18.51 6.27
N ALA A 204 2.40 19.07 6.50
CA ALA A 204 2.21 20.48 6.82
C ALA A 204 2.59 20.78 8.28
N LEU A 205 2.24 19.87 9.19
CA LEU A 205 2.53 20.01 10.62
C LEU A 205 3.91 19.47 11.02
N SER A 206 4.53 18.64 10.17
CA SER A 206 5.77 17.92 10.47
C SER A 206 5.67 17.04 11.73
N THR A 207 4.53 16.39 11.91
CA THR A 207 4.21 15.55 13.06
C THR A 207 3.55 14.25 12.64
N TRP A 208 3.67 13.21 13.47
CA TRP A 208 2.86 12.00 13.34
C TRP A 208 1.46 12.25 13.90
N VAL A 209 0.46 11.74 13.20
CA VAL A 209 -0.96 11.85 13.53
C VAL A 209 -1.61 10.49 13.36
N HIS A 210 -2.62 10.19 14.19
CA HIS A 210 -3.29 8.89 14.20
C HIS A 210 -4.35 8.81 13.09
N TRP A 211 -4.48 7.61 12.52
CA TRP A 211 -5.62 7.14 11.71
C TRP A 211 -6.33 5.97 12.39
#